data_AF-A0A073IPK5-F1
#
_entry.id   AF-A0A073IPK5-F1
#
_cell.length_a   1.000
_cell.length_b   1.000
_cell.length_c   1.000
_cell.angle_alpha   90.00
_cell.angle_beta   90.00
_cell.angle_gamma   90.00
#
_symmetry.space_group_name_H-M   'P 1'
#
loop_
_entity.id
_entity.type
_entity.pdbx_description
1 polymer ?
#
loop_
_entity_poly.entity_id
_entity_poly.type
_entity_poly.pdbx_seq_one_letter_code
_entity_poly.pdbx_strand_id
1 'polypeptide(L)'
;MLASYATERFLFRIRDRRRVALSTAAAMRPNTIYVGLPTVQTVIGNQAIGLLALYIAVAMPLYNLLSPLSSELIMVHRSDMRSFLKNAVKSILKNPMVMAPLCGILLVSLGIKALPLMLDRSLQMVGNAATGMALLTLGASIEVSRVKKAFAYCWREVLMRLFIHPAILYCCLNTVGIDAALKNVAVLVTATPTAVTLFVMAKGTGLDDGRAAEIIVLTTLLSAVTIPMWIVFLGI
;
A
#
# COMPACT_ATOMS: atom_id res chain seq x y z
N MET A 1 0.56 6.82 -7.45
CA MET A 1 0.62 6.05 -8.72
C MET A 1 1.35 6.83 -9.80
N LEU A 2 0.75 7.90 -10.35
CA LEU A 2 1.30 8.62 -11.50
C LEU A 2 2.69 9.22 -11.21
N ALA A 3 2.90 9.81 -10.03
CA ALA A 3 4.21 10.35 -9.64
C ALA A 3 5.31 9.28 -9.63
N SER A 4 5.06 8.14 -8.97
CA SER A 4 6.01 7.01 -8.92
C SER A 4 6.25 6.40 -10.30
N TYR A 5 5.20 6.14 -11.08
CA TYR A 5 5.32 5.63 -12.45
C TYR A 5 6.12 6.59 -13.35
N ALA A 6 5.78 7.89 -13.34
CA ALA A 6 6.44 8.88 -14.16
C ALA A 6 7.92 9.05 -13.78
N THR A 7 8.22 8.97 -12.49
CA THR A 7 9.60 9.04 -12.00
C THR A 7 10.42 7.85 -12.47
N GLU A 8 9.92 6.63 -12.31
CA GLU A 8 10.63 5.43 -12.75
C GLU A 8 10.77 5.37 -14.29
N ARG A 9 9.72 5.76 -15.01
CA ARG A 9 9.68 5.63 -16.49
C ARG A 9 10.36 6.77 -17.23
N PHE A 10 10.17 8.01 -16.80
CA PHE A 10 10.63 9.20 -17.52
C PHE A 10 11.88 9.82 -16.89
N LEU A 11 11.94 9.94 -15.56
CA LEU A 11 13.08 10.54 -14.89
C LEU A 11 14.28 9.58 -14.88
N PHE A 12 14.08 8.34 -14.45
CA PHE A 12 15.16 7.35 -14.34
C PHE A 12 15.25 6.38 -15.52
N ARG A 13 14.33 6.48 -16.49
CA ARG A 13 14.34 5.71 -17.75
C ARG A 13 14.49 4.19 -17.55
N ILE A 14 13.90 3.64 -16.49
CA ILE A 14 13.96 2.20 -16.24
C ILE A 14 13.18 1.45 -17.31
N ARG A 15 13.88 0.54 -18.00
CA ARG A 15 13.31 -0.28 -19.07
C ARG A 15 12.61 -1.53 -18.55
N ASP A 16 13.04 -2.07 -17.41
CA ASP A 16 12.44 -3.25 -16.79
C ASP A 16 11.05 -2.93 -16.24
N ARG A 17 10.03 -3.48 -16.91
CA ARG A 17 8.62 -3.32 -16.56
C ARG A 17 8.27 -3.93 -15.22
N ARG A 18 8.89 -5.06 -14.83
CA ARG A 18 8.61 -5.70 -13.54
C ARG A 18 9.02 -4.79 -12.40
N ARG A 19 10.19 -4.15 -12.54
CA ARG A 19 10.68 -3.16 -11.56
C ARG A 19 9.78 -1.94 -11.48
N VAL A 20 9.37 -1.37 -12.62
CA VAL A 20 8.48 -0.19 -12.65
C VAL A 20 7.11 -0.53 -12.04
N ALA A 21 6.54 -1.69 -12.36
CA ALA A 21 5.29 -2.18 -11.79
C ALA A 21 5.38 -2.32 -10.27
N LEU A 22 6.41 -3.00 -9.77
CA LEU A 22 6.63 -3.20 -8.34
C LEU A 22 6.83 -1.87 -7.60
N SER A 23 7.63 -0.95 -8.14
CA SER A 23 7.90 0.35 -7.53
C SER A 23 6.63 1.21 -7.45
N THR A 24 5.81 1.17 -8.51
CA THR A 24 4.52 1.85 -8.55
C THR A 24 3.56 1.26 -7.51
N ALA A 25 3.49 -0.06 -7.40
CA ALA A 25 2.67 -0.75 -6.40
C ALA A 25 3.14 -0.43 -4.97
N ALA A 26 4.45 -0.42 -4.73
CA ALA A 26 5.04 -0.11 -3.42
C ALA A 26 4.65 1.28 -2.93
N ALA A 27 4.60 2.25 -3.83
CA ALA A 27 4.22 3.63 -3.52
C ALA A 27 2.72 3.80 -3.19
N MET A 28 1.87 2.84 -3.58
CA MET A 28 0.41 2.91 -3.43
C MET A 28 -0.11 2.22 -2.18
N ARG A 29 0.71 1.42 -1.50
CA ARG A 29 0.27 0.54 -0.40
C ARG A 29 0.83 1.01 0.94
N PRO A 30 0.20 2.01 1.59
CA PRO A 30 0.55 2.40 2.96
C PRO A 30 0.32 1.25 3.94
N ASN A 31 1.19 1.15 4.95
CA ASN A 31 0.98 0.25 6.07
C ASN A 31 0.02 0.85 7.10
N THR A 32 -1.23 1.05 6.67
CA THR A 32 -2.25 1.76 7.44
C THR A 32 -2.67 1.02 8.70
N ILE A 33 -2.77 -0.31 8.65
CA ILE A 33 -3.29 -1.10 9.78
C ILE A 33 -2.19 -1.38 10.81
N TYR A 34 -1.01 -1.83 10.40
CA TYR A 34 0.03 -2.25 11.36
C TYR A 34 0.90 -1.10 11.86
N VAL A 35 1.03 -0.01 11.10
CA VAL A 35 1.80 1.17 11.52
C VAL A 35 0.90 2.39 11.65
N GLY A 36 0.02 2.65 10.69
CA GLY A 36 -0.85 3.84 10.70
C GLY A 36 -1.78 3.92 11.90
N LEU A 37 -2.54 2.86 12.18
CA LEU A 37 -3.48 2.80 13.30
C LEU A 37 -2.81 3.06 14.66
N PRO A 38 -1.76 2.31 15.06
CA PRO A 38 -1.11 2.57 16.34
C PRO A 38 -0.43 3.94 16.38
N THR A 39 0.10 4.44 15.26
CA THR A 39 0.70 5.79 15.20
C THR A 39 -0.36 6.86 15.45
N VAL A 40 -1.50 6.79 14.78
CA VAL A 40 -2.62 7.74 14.97
C VAL A 40 -3.16 7.67 16.40
N GLN A 41 -3.35 6.46 16.93
CA GLN A 41 -3.83 6.27 18.30
C GLN A 41 -2.87 6.87 19.34
N THR A 42 -1.56 6.70 19.14
CA THR A 42 -0.55 7.16 20.10
C THR A 42 -0.35 8.68 20.04
N VAL A 43 -0.38 9.26 18.84
CA VAL A 43 -0.04 10.69 18.63
C VAL A 43 -1.28 11.57 18.77
N ILE A 44 -2.38 11.23 18.11
CA ILE A 44 -3.59 12.08 18.04
C ILE A 44 -4.65 11.64 19.06
N GLY A 45 -4.60 10.38 19.49
CA GLY A 45 -5.54 9.80 20.46
C GLY A 45 -6.70 9.03 19.81
N ASN A 46 -7.46 8.32 20.65
CA ASN A 46 -8.54 7.43 20.21
C ASN A 46 -9.68 8.15 19.47
N GLN A 47 -9.87 9.44 19.70
CA GLN A 47 -10.83 10.29 18.99
C GLN A 47 -10.59 10.34 17.47
N ALA A 48 -9.34 10.17 17.03
CA ALA A 48 -8.98 10.18 15.60
C ALA A 48 -9.24 8.85 14.89
N ILE A 49 -9.60 7.77 15.60
CA ILE A 49 -9.88 6.46 15.00
C ILE A 49 -11.04 6.54 14.01
N GLY A 50 -12.06 7.36 14.30
CA GLY A 50 -13.18 7.58 13.37
C GLY A 50 -12.73 8.21 12.04
N LEU A 51 -11.83 9.20 12.10
CA LEU A 51 -11.25 9.84 10.92
C LEU A 51 -10.34 8.88 10.13
N LEU A 52 -9.58 8.05 10.85
CA LEU A 52 -8.80 6.99 10.24
C LEU A 52 -9.68 5.96 9.54
N ALA A 53 -10.79 5.56 10.15
CA ALA A 53 -11.74 4.64 9.54
C ALA A 53 -12.34 5.21 8.25
N LEU A 54 -12.66 6.52 8.24
CA LEU A 54 -13.10 7.22 7.03
C LEU A 54 -12.02 7.21 5.94
N TYR A 55 -10.77 7.49 6.29
CA TYR A 55 -9.64 7.40 5.36
C TYR A 55 -9.51 5.98 4.80
N ILE A 56 -9.53 4.95 5.64
CA ILE A 56 -9.41 3.54 5.23
C ILE A 56 -10.57 3.16 4.31
N ALA A 57 -11.81 3.55 4.64
CA ALA A 57 -12.99 3.21 3.86
C ALA A 57 -12.89 3.67 2.39
N VAL A 58 -12.22 4.81 2.14
CA VAL A 58 -12.02 5.35 0.78
C VAL A 58 -10.71 4.85 0.17
N ALA A 59 -9.60 4.97 0.90
CA ALA A 59 -8.26 4.71 0.37
C ALA A 59 -8.02 3.21 0.13
N MET A 60 -8.51 2.34 1.02
CA MET A 60 -8.22 0.90 0.99
C MET A 60 -8.78 0.17 -0.21
N PRO A 61 -10.06 0.35 -0.58
CA PRO A 61 -10.57 -0.19 -1.84
C PRO A 61 -9.79 0.33 -3.03
N LEU A 62 -9.46 1.64 -3.04
CA LEU A 62 -8.78 2.29 -4.16
C LEU A 62 -7.38 1.71 -4.39
N TYR A 63 -6.54 1.57 -3.37
CA TYR A 63 -5.21 0.99 -3.57
C TYR A 63 -5.25 -0.52 -3.81
N ASN A 64 -6.23 -1.25 -3.26
CA ASN A 64 -6.37 -2.68 -3.54
C ASN A 64 -6.76 -2.94 -4.99
N LEU A 65 -7.58 -2.07 -5.60
CA LEU A 65 -7.93 -2.15 -7.01
C LEU A 65 -6.81 -1.62 -7.94
N LEU A 66 -6.31 -0.42 -7.66
CA LEU A 66 -5.38 0.26 -8.57
C LEU A 66 -3.97 -0.35 -8.58
N SER A 67 -3.49 -0.92 -7.46
CA SER A 67 -2.13 -1.46 -7.38
C SER A 67 -1.92 -2.66 -8.33
N PRO A 68 -2.75 -3.73 -8.29
CA PRO A 68 -2.64 -4.82 -9.26
C PRO A 68 -2.92 -4.36 -10.70
N LEU A 69 -3.93 -3.52 -10.91
CA LEU A 69 -4.28 -3.02 -12.23
C LEU A 69 -3.13 -2.21 -12.87
N SER A 70 -2.46 -1.37 -12.09
CA SER A 70 -1.28 -0.63 -12.56
C SER A 70 -0.14 -1.56 -12.94
N SER A 71 0.08 -2.63 -12.18
CA SER A 71 1.14 -3.60 -12.45
C SER A 71 0.86 -4.36 -13.75
N GLU A 72 -0.37 -4.81 -13.95
CA GLU A 72 -0.82 -5.44 -15.20
C GLU A 72 -0.69 -4.49 -16.39
N LEU A 73 -1.14 -3.24 -16.27
CA LEU A 73 -1.02 -2.23 -17.32
C LEU A 73 0.43 -1.97 -17.72
N ILE A 74 1.35 -1.95 -16.76
CA ILE A 74 2.78 -1.78 -17.01
C ILE A 74 3.37 -3.03 -17.68
N MET A 75 2.88 -4.22 -17.32
CA MET A 75 3.36 -5.50 -17.87
C MET A 75 2.89 -5.75 -19.30
N VAL A 76 1.66 -5.36 -19.67
CA VAL A 76 1.05 -5.65 -20.98
C VAL A 76 1.80 -4.98 -22.15
N HIS A 77 2.02 -5.73 -23.23
CA HIS A 77 2.60 -5.20 -24.48
C HIS A 77 1.61 -4.26 -25.18
N ARG A 78 2.11 -3.12 -25.69
CA ARG A 78 1.32 -1.99 -26.23
C ARG A 78 0.45 -2.32 -27.46
N SER A 79 0.53 -3.52 -28.03
CA SER A 79 0.02 -3.81 -29.37
C SER A 79 -1.42 -4.31 -29.43
N ASP A 80 -2.13 -4.53 -28.32
CA ASP A 80 -3.48 -5.07 -28.42
C ASP A 80 -4.42 -4.68 -27.24
N MET A 81 -5.17 -3.58 -27.41
CA MET A 81 -6.08 -3.00 -26.40
C MET A 81 -7.16 -3.98 -25.94
N ARG A 82 -7.64 -4.86 -26.85
CA ARG A 82 -8.59 -5.92 -26.49
C ARG A 82 -7.94 -6.99 -25.61
N SER A 83 -6.70 -7.36 -25.91
CA SER A 83 -5.94 -8.28 -25.05
C SER A 83 -5.67 -7.66 -23.67
N PHE A 84 -5.41 -6.35 -23.62
CA PHE A 84 -5.21 -5.60 -22.38
C PHE A 84 -6.47 -5.64 -21.50
N LEU A 85 -7.63 -5.23 -22.04
CA LEU A 85 -8.91 -5.26 -21.32
C LEU A 85 -9.24 -6.67 -20.81
N LYS A 86 -9.07 -7.69 -21.66
CA LYS A 86 -9.33 -9.08 -21.29
C LYS A 86 -8.39 -9.57 -20.17
N ASN A 87 -7.11 -9.25 -20.26
CA ASN A 87 -6.12 -9.66 -19.25
C ASN A 87 -6.29 -8.88 -17.94
N ALA A 88 -6.58 -7.58 -18.00
CA ALA A 88 -6.86 -6.76 -16.83
C ALA A 88 -8.12 -7.24 -16.08
N VAL A 89 -9.21 -7.50 -16.79
CA VAL A 89 -10.44 -8.06 -16.19
C VAL A 89 -10.16 -9.44 -15.58
N LYS A 90 -9.44 -10.31 -16.31
CA LYS A 90 -9.07 -11.63 -15.81
C LYS A 90 -8.18 -11.54 -14.57
N SER A 91 -7.24 -10.61 -14.53
CA SER A 91 -6.34 -10.40 -13.40
C SER A 91 -7.10 -9.87 -12.19
N ILE A 92 -7.97 -8.87 -12.37
CA ILE A 92 -8.85 -8.34 -11.31
C ILE A 92 -9.72 -9.44 -10.72
N LEU A 93 -10.44 -10.20 -11.57
CA LEU A 93 -11.36 -11.25 -11.12
C LEU A 93 -10.65 -12.43 -10.45
N LYS A 94 -9.38 -12.69 -10.81
CA LYS A 94 -8.58 -13.75 -10.19
C LYS A 94 -7.74 -13.28 -9.01
N ASN A 95 -7.66 -11.97 -8.76
CA ASN A 95 -6.83 -11.45 -7.68
C ASN A 95 -7.65 -11.41 -6.37
N PRO A 96 -7.35 -12.31 -5.40
CA PRO A 96 -8.11 -12.37 -4.16
C PRO A 96 -8.00 -11.07 -3.34
N MET A 97 -6.93 -10.30 -3.48
CA MET A 97 -6.76 -9.02 -2.80
C MET A 97 -7.73 -7.94 -3.30
N VAL A 98 -8.26 -8.10 -4.51
CA VAL A 98 -9.29 -7.22 -5.09
C VAL A 98 -10.68 -7.78 -4.80
N MET A 99 -10.87 -9.08 -5.02
CA MET A 99 -12.16 -9.73 -4.87
C MET A 99 -12.67 -9.73 -3.43
N ALA A 100 -11.81 -9.93 -2.42
CA ALA A 100 -12.26 -9.99 -1.03
C ALA A 100 -12.90 -8.67 -0.53
N PRO A 101 -12.29 -7.48 -0.71
CA PRO A 101 -12.95 -6.21 -0.41
C PRO A 101 -14.22 -5.97 -1.23
N LEU A 102 -14.23 -6.34 -2.52
CA LEU A 102 -15.41 -6.19 -3.38
C LEU A 102 -16.58 -7.04 -2.90
N CYS A 103 -16.33 -8.29 -2.50
CA CYS A 103 -17.34 -9.15 -1.90
C CYS A 103 -17.86 -8.55 -0.58
N GLY A 104 -16.99 -8.00 0.26
CA GLY A 104 -17.39 -7.32 1.50
C GLY A 104 -18.32 -6.14 1.23
N ILE A 105 -17.96 -5.26 0.28
CA ILE A 105 -18.79 -4.13 -0.14
C ILE A 105 -20.13 -4.62 -0.71
N LEU A 106 -20.11 -5.65 -1.55
CA LEU A 106 -21.32 -6.21 -2.17
C LEU A 106 -22.28 -6.78 -1.11
N LEU A 107 -21.78 -7.55 -0.14
CA LEU A 107 -22.59 -8.10 0.95
C LEU A 107 -23.27 -6.98 1.76
N VAL A 108 -22.52 -5.95 2.14
CA VAL A 108 -23.07 -4.79 2.85
C VAL A 108 -24.11 -4.06 2.02
N SER A 109 -23.88 -3.89 0.70
CA SER A 109 -24.83 -3.26 -0.21
C SER A 109 -26.14 -4.05 -0.41
N LEU A 110 -26.08 -5.37 -0.26
CA LEU A 110 -27.24 -6.27 -0.27
C LEU A 110 -27.99 -6.31 1.08
N GLY A 111 -27.57 -5.49 2.05
CA GLY A 111 -28.17 -5.41 3.38
C GLY A 111 -27.66 -6.46 4.37
N ILE A 112 -26.69 -7.29 3.98
CA ILE A 112 -26.05 -8.28 4.86
C ILE A 112 -25.01 -7.54 5.71
N LYS A 113 -25.46 -7.06 6.87
CA LYS A 113 -24.63 -6.26 7.79
C LYS A 113 -23.75 -7.10 8.71
N ALA A 114 -24.11 -8.37 8.94
CA ALA A 114 -23.37 -9.28 9.79
C ALA A 114 -23.39 -10.69 9.19
N LEU A 115 -22.23 -11.36 9.23
CA LEU A 115 -22.14 -12.78 8.95
C LEU A 115 -22.52 -13.58 10.21
N PRO A 116 -22.96 -14.85 10.07
CA PRO A 116 -23.10 -15.75 11.21
C PRO A 116 -21.81 -15.80 12.03
N LEU A 117 -21.93 -15.77 13.36
CA LEU A 117 -20.78 -15.63 14.27
C LEU A 117 -19.67 -16.67 14.01
N MET A 118 -20.05 -17.91 13.70
CA MET A 118 -19.08 -18.97 13.39
C MET A 118 -18.26 -18.65 12.14
N LEU A 119 -18.91 -18.13 11.09
CA LEU A 119 -18.24 -17.79 9.83
C LEU A 119 -17.33 -16.57 10.01
N ASP A 120 -17.83 -15.53 10.68
CA ASP A 120 -17.08 -14.30 10.96
C ASP A 120 -15.79 -14.61 11.77
N ARG A 121 -15.92 -15.34 12.88
CA ARG A 121 -14.75 -15.75 13.68
C ARG A 121 -13.76 -16.61 12.91
N SER A 122 -14.26 -17.56 12.11
CA SER A 122 -13.40 -18.42 11.31
C SER A 122 -12.59 -17.62 10.27
N LEU A 123 -13.25 -16.69 9.57
CA LEU A 123 -12.58 -15.81 8.61
C LEU A 123 -11.57 -14.87 9.28
N GLN A 124 -11.90 -14.33 10.46
CA GLN A 124 -10.96 -13.50 11.24
C GLN A 124 -9.73 -14.29 11.69
N MET A 125 -9.90 -15.52 12.17
CA MET A 125 -8.78 -16.39 12.56
C MET A 125 -7.85 -16.68 11.37
N VAL A 126 -8.42 -17.02 10.22
CA VAL A 126 -7.63 -17.26 8.99
C VAL A 126 -6.93 -15.98 8.53
N GLY A 127 -7.60 -14.83 8.55
CA GLY A 127 -7.01 -13.54 8.17
C GLY A 127 -5.84 -13.13 9.07
N ASN A 128 -5.98 -13.32 10.38
CA ASN A 128 -4.92 -13.04 11.36
C ASN A 128 -3.73 -13.98 11.16
N ALA A 129 -3.98 -15.28 10.98
CA ALA A 129 -2.94 -16.26 10.69
C ALA A 129 -2.20 -15.95 9.37
N ALA A 130 -2.93 -15.59 8.30
CA ALA A 130 -2.35 -15.24 7.01
C ALA A 130 -1.40 -14.04 7.10
N THR A 131 -1.75 -13.04 7.89
CA THR A 131 -0.86 -11.91 8.18
C THR A 131 0.41 -12.34 8.88
N GLY A 132 0.29 -13.14 9.96
CA GLY A 132 1.45 -13.65 10.69
C GLY A 132 2.38 -14.46 9.81
N MET A 133 1.82 -15.34 8.97
CA MET A 133 2.57 -16.12 7.98
C MET A 133 3.26 -15.24 6.94
N ALA A 134 2.59 -14.18 6.46
CA ALA A 134 3.20 -13.24 5.51
C ALA A 134 4.40 -12.50 6.11
N LEU A 135 4.28 -12.05 7.37
CA LEU A 135 5.37 -11.42 8.12
C LEU A 135 6.54 -12.38 8.37
N LEU A 136 6.26 -13.62 8.79
CA LEU A 136 7.29 -14.64 8.99
C LEU A 136 8.00 -14.99 7.68
N THR A 137 7.25 -15.14 6.59
CA THR A 137 7.83 -15.43 5.26
C THR A 137 8.66 -14.26 4.75
N LEU A 138 8.21 -13.02 4.96
CA LEU A 138 8.99 -11.82 4.67
C LEU A 138 10.26 -11.81 5.51
N GLY A 139 10.17 -12.10 6.81
CA GLY A 139 11.33 -12.19 7.71
C GLY A 139 12.35 -13.22 7.23
N ALA A 140 11.87 -14.40 6.84
CA ALA A 140 12.69 -15.50 6.34
C ALA A 140 13.31 -15.23 4.95
N SER A 141 12.70 -14.36 4.13
CA SER A 141 13.24 -14.01 2.80
C SER A 141 14.28 -12.89 2.84
N ILE A 142 14.50 -12.25 3.98
CA ILE A 142 15.47 -11.17 4.13
C ILE A 142 16.90 -11.73 4.17
N GLU A 143 17.71 -11.30 3.21
CA GLU A 143 19.15 -11.48 3.24
C GLU A 143 19.82 -10.17 3.68
N VAL A 144 20.43 -10.14 4.87
CA VAL A 144 21.00 -8.91 5.47
C VAL A 144 22.06 -8.26 4.57
N SER A 145 22.85 -9.08 3.86
CA SER A 145 23.85 -8.64 2.88
C SER A 145 23.23 -7.82 1.74
N ARG A 146 22.02 -8.22 1.29
CA ARG A 146 21.27 -7.56 0.24
C ARG A 146 20.62 -6.28 0.74
N VAL A 147 20.07 -6.27 1.96
CA VAL A 147 19.44 -5.06 2.54
C VAL A 147 20.42 -3.88 2.59
N LYS A 148 21.68 -4.13 2.96
CA LYS A 148 22.72 -3.06 2.96
C LYS A 148 22.93 -2.48 1.56
N LYS A 149 22.96 -3.33 0.53
CA LYS A 149 23.07 -2.90 -0.87
C LYS A 149 21.78 -2.29 -1.39
N ALA A 150 20.63 -2.71 -0.85
CA ALA A 150 19.30 -2.27 -1.25
C ALA A 150 19.09 -0.78 -1.05
N PHE A 151 19.75 -0.18 -0.06
CA PHE A 151 19.73 1.28 0.10
C PHE A 151 20.16 2.00 -1.20
N ALA A 152 21.21 1.52 -1.87
CA ALA A 152 21.73 2.14 -3.09
C ALA A 152 20.76 2.06 -4.28
N TYR A 153 19.84 1.09 -4.32
CA TYR A 153 18.98 0.86 -5.47
C TYR A 153 17.47 0.92 -5.20
N CYS A 154 17.03 1.00 -3.94
CA CYS A 154 15.64 1.19 -3.50
C CYS A 154 15.38 2.58 -2.89
N TRP A 155 16.38 3.47 -2.87
CA TRP A 155 16.24 4.82 -2.29
C TRP A 155 15.09 5.63 -2.92
N ARG A 156 14.75 5.37 -4.19
CA ARG A 156 13.67 6.07 -4.90
C ARG A 156 12.32 5.69 -4.36
N GLU A 157 12.08 4.41 -4.14
CA GLU A 157 10.85 3.89 -3.56
C GLU A 157 10.69 4.38 -2.12
N VAL A 158 11.80 4.42 -1.36
CA VAL A 158 11.85 5.00 -0.02
C VAL A 158 11.47 6.49 -0.05
N LEU A 159 12.14 7.29 -0.88
CA LEU A 159 11.89 8.72 -0.99
C LEU A 159 10.45 9.01 -1.43
N MET A 160 9.96 8.25 -2.42
CA MET A 160 8.60 8.34 -2.90
C MET A 160 7.58 8.05 -1.80
N ARG A 161 7.78 6.96 -1.07
CA ARG A 161 6.82 6.50 -0.06
C ARG A 161 6.81 7.39 1.18
N LEU A 162 7.98 7.70 1.73
CA LEU A 162 8.12 8.35 3.03
C LEU A 162 8.07 9.88 2.94
N PHE A 163 8.36 10.48 1.78
CA PHE A 163 8.41 11.95 1.64
C PHE A 163 7.49 12.47 0.55
N ILE A 164 7.68 12.04 -0.71
CA ILE A 164 7.00 12.68 -1.84
C ILE A 164 5.49 12.45 -1.79
N HIS A 165 5.04 11.22 -1.52
CA HIS A 165 3.61 10.91 -1.43
C HIS A 165 2.87 11.67 -0.31
N PRO A 166 3.34 11.63 0.97
CA PRO A 166 2.71 12.43 2.02
C PRO A 166 2.80 13.93 1.75
N ALA A 167 3.89 14.44 1.16
CA ALA A 167 4.02 15.85 0.79
C ALA A 167 3.02 16.28 -0.30
N ILE A 168 2.85 15.47 -1.34
CA ILE A 168 1.83 15.70 -2.38
C ILE A 168 0.44 15.74 -1.74
N LEU A 169 0.13 14.76 -0.88
CA LEU A 169 -1.17 14.70 -0.23
C LEU A 169 -1.40 15.93 0.66
N TYR A 170 -0.39 16.32 1.46
CA TYR A 170 -0.44 17.53 2.29
C TYR A 170 -0.74 18.78 1.45
N CYS A 171 0.00 18.97 0.35
CA CYS A 171 -0.20 20.13 -0.53
C CYS A 171 -1.61 20.14 -1.14
N CYS A 172 -2.09 18.99 -1.64
CA CYS A 172 -3.44 18.87 -2.19
C CYS A 172 -4.50 19.20 -1.13
N LEU A 173 -4.42 18.59 0.06
CA LEU A 173 -5.41 18.81 1.12
C LEU A 173 -5.38 20.25 1.66
N ASN A 174 -4.22 20.91 1.63
CA ASN A 174 -4.11 22.31 2.03
C ASN A 174 -4.82 23.26 1.05
N THR A 175 -4.87 22.93 -0.24
CA THR A 175 -5.59 23.74 -1.25
C THR A 175 -7.11 23.57 -1.23
N VAL A 176 -7.61 22.42 -0.75
CA VAL A 176 -9.05 22.09 -0.74
C VAL A 176 -9.76 22.59 0.52
N GLY A 177 -9.02 23.02 1.54
CA GLY A 177 -9.62 23.55 2.79
C GLY A 177 -10.30 22.49 3.66
N ILE A 178 -9.82 21.25 3.62
CA ILE A 178 -10.33 20.16 4.48
C ILE A 178 -9.98 20.39 5.95
N ASP A 179 -10.83 19.89 6.83
CA ASP A 179 -10.62 19.87 8.27
C ASP A 179 -9.19 19.44 8.67
N ALA A 180 -8.60 20.16 9.61
CA ALA A 180 -7.21 19.98 10.00
C ALA A 180 -6.96 18.60 10.63
N ALA A 181 -7.89 18.07 11.42
CA ALA A 181 -7.73 16.76 12.04
C ALA A 181 -7.74 15.65 10.99
N LEU A 182 -8.69 15.70 10.04
CA LEU A 182 -8.72 14.72 8.94
C LEU A 182 -7.47 14.81 8.06
N LYS A 183 -6.99 16.03 7.75
CA LYS A 183 -5.74 16.24 7.02
C LYS A 183 -4.56 15.59 7.73
N ASN A 184 -4.42 15.84 9.04
CA ASN A 184 -3.32 15.32 9.84
C ASN A 184 -3.32 13.79 9.88
N VAL A 185 -4.49 13.17 10.08
CA VAL A 185 -4.64 11.71 10.01
C VAL A 185 -4.27 11.18 8.63
N ALA A 186 -4.81 11.77 7.56
CA ALA A 186 -4.58 11.31 6.19
C ALA A 186 -3.10 11.40 5.78
N VAL A 187 -2.42 12.50 6.12
CA VAL A 187 -0.99 12.70 5.84
C VAL A 187 -0.13 11.73 6.66
N LEU A 188 -0.38 11.61 7.96
CA LEU A 188 0.38 10.73 8.85
C LEU A 188 0.26 9.25 8.43
N VAL A 189 -0.95 8.80 8.09
CA VAL A 189 -1.19 7.45 7.58
C VAL A 189 -0.51 7.25 6.22
N THR A 190 -0.53 8.26 5.36
CA THR A 190 0.15 8.21 4.07
C THR A 190 1.68 8.22 4.23
N ALA A 191 2.22 8.73 5.33
CA ALA A 191 3.66 8.72 5.64
C ALA A 191 4.17 7.39 6.23
N THR A 192 3.28 6.43 6.50
CA THR A 192 3.65 5.09 6.99
C THR A 192 4.53 4.33 5.97
N PRO A 193 5.27 3.31 6.37
CA PRO A 193 6.05 2.50 5.42
C PRO A 193 5.17 1.75 4.43
N THR A 194 5.78 1.06 3.47
CA THR A 194 5.06 0.19 2.54
C THR A 194 4.54 -1.06 3.26
N ALA A 195 3.29 -1.45 2.98
CA ALA A 195 2.66 -2.60 3.61
C ALA A 195 3.25 -3.94 3.16
N VAL A 196 3.31 -4.89 4.09
CA VAL A 196 3.72 -6.30 3.88
C VAL A 196 2.94 -6.98 2.77
N THR A 197 1.70 -6.55 2.54
CA THR A 197 0.86 -7.04 1.44
C THR A 197 1.47 -6.85 0.04
N LEU A 198 2.44 -5.94 -0.13
CA LEU A 198 3.22 -5.84 -1.37
C LEU A 198 4.02 -7.13 -1.63
N PHE A 199 4.62 -7.74 -0.60
CA PHE A 199 5.40 -8.98 -0.73
C PHE A 199 4.50 -10.13 -1.20
N VAL A 200 3.33 -10.29 -0.58
CA VAL A 200 2.33 -11.30 -0.96
C VAL A 200 1.86 -11.07 -2.41
N MET A 201 1.59 -9.83 -2.78
CA MET A 201 1.24 -9.47 -4.15
C MET A 201 2.37 -9.80 -5.14
N ALA A 202 3.60 -9.41 -4.83
CA ALA A 202 4.74 -9.64 -5.72
C ALA A 202 4.96 -11.13 -5.98
N LYS A 203 4.93 -11.95 -4.91
CA LYS A 203 5.04 -13.40 -4.99
C LYS A 203 3.89 -14.04 -5.76
N GLY A 204 2.65 -13.58 -5.55
CA GLY A 204 1.47 -14.09 -6.25
C GLY A 204 1.37 -13.68 -7.73
N THR A 205 2.06 -12.61 -8.13
CA THR A 205 2.05 -12.08 -9.51
C THR A 205 3.34 -12.35 -10.29
N GLY A 206 4.31 -13.05 -9.69
CA GLY A 206 5.61 -13.34 -10.31
C GLY A 206 6.49 -12.09 -10.51
N LEU A 207 6.24 -11.03 -9.74
CA LEU A 207 7.15 -9.89 -9.62
C LEU A 207 8.31 -10.25 -8.67
N ASP A 208 9.32 -9.39 -8.61
CA ASP A 208 10.49 -9.55 -7.75
C ASP A 208 10.11 -9.40 -6.26
N ASP A 209 9.85 -10.52 -5.61
CA ASP A 209 9.47 -10.60 -4.19
C ASP A 209 10.66 -10.30 -3.25
N GLY A 210 11.89 -10.55 -3.69
CA GLY A 210 13.10 -10.15 -2.97
C GLY A 210 13.22 -8.63 -2.86
N ARG A 211 13.08 -7.92 -3.99
CA ARG A 211 13.05 -6.45 -4.00
C ARG A 211 11.86 -5.90 -3.21
N ALA A 212 10.70 -6.57 -3.26
CA ALA A 212 9.54 -6.18 -2.47
C ALA A 212 9.85 -6.24 -0.96
N ALA A 213 10.47 -7.33 -0.49
CA ALA A 213 10.91 -7.48 0.89
C ALA A 213 11.91 -6.38 1.29
N GLU A 214 12.89 -6.08 0.45
CA GLU A 214 13.87 -5.02 0.68
C GLU A 214 13.23 -3.63 0.81
N ILE A 215 12.26 -3.28 -0.07
CA ILE A 215 11.53 -2.01 0.03
C ILE A 215 10.73 -1.93 1.34
N ILE A 216 10.04 -3.01 1.72
CA ILE A 216 9.26 -3.06 2.96
C ILE A 216 10.16 -2.87 4.17
N VAL A 217 11.29 -3.59 4.24
CA VAL A 217 12.25 -3.47 5.34
C VAL A 217 12.84 -2.07 5.42
N LEU A 218 13.34 -1.53 4.30
CA LEU A 218 13.96 -0.21 4.29
C LEU A 218 12.98 0.89 4.66
N THR A 219 11.78 0.88 4.08
CA THR A 219 10.75 1.87 4.45
C THR A 219 10.35 1.73 5.91
N THR A 220 10.23 0.51 6.43
CA THR A 220 9.87 0.27 7.84
C THR A 220 10.96 0.77 8.78
N LEU A 221 12.23 0.45 8.54
CA LEU A 221 13.34 0.92 9.37
C LEU A 221 13.46 2.45 9.33
N LEU A 222 13.37 3.05 8.15
CA LEU A 222 13.46 4.50 8.01
C LEU A 222 12.22 5.22 8.56
N SER A 223 11.07 4.56 8.59
CA SER A 223 9.84 5.15 9.15
C SER A 223 9.94 5.47 10.63
N ALA A 224 10.81 4.79 11.38
CA ALA A 224 11.10 5.11 12.77
C ALA A 224 11.60 6.55 12.96
N VAL A 225 12.25 7.12 11.93
CA VAL A 225 12.74 8.51 11.93
C VAL A 225 11.79 9.42 11.15
N THR A 226 11.27 8.98 10.00
CA THR A 226 10.45 9.86 9.15
C THR A 226 9.06 10.12 9.74
N ILE A 227 8.46 9.18 10.47
CA ILE A 227 7.16 9.41 11.11
C ILE A 227 7.26 10.53 12.15
N PRO A 228 8.21 10.51 13.12
CA PRO A 228 8.45 11.64 14.01
C PRO A 228 8.70 12.97 13.29
N MET A 229 9.43 12.97 12.17
CA MET A 229 9.63 14.19 11.37
C MET A 229 8.30 14.76 10.84
N TRP A 230 7.41 13.90 10.35
CA TRP A 230 6.08 14.31 9.90
C TRP A 230 5.20 14.80 11.04
N ILE A 231 5.28 14.18 12.22
CA ILE A 231 4.56 14.59 13.43
C ILE A 231 4.95 16.04 13.80
N VAL A 232 6.25 16.31 13.90
CA VAL A 232 6.78 17.66 14.18
C VAL A 232 6.37 18.66 13.10
N PHE A 233 6.46 18.27 11.83
CA PHE A 233 6.07 19.14 10.71
C PHE A 233 4.58 19.50 10.72
N LEU A 234 3.71 18.55 11.10
CA LEU A 234 2.26 18.77 11.19
C LEU A 234 1.86 19.49 12.49
N GLY A 235 2.75 19.59 13.48
CA GLY A 235 2.48 20.21 14.77
C GLY A 235 1.46 19.45 15.61
N ILE A 236 1.48 18.11 15.53
CA ILE A 236 0.61 17.18 16.28
C ILE A 236 1.41 16.31 17.24
#